data_AF-A0A9P7HL04-F1
#
_entry.id   AF-A0A9P7HL04-F1
#
_cell.length_a   1.000
_cell.length_b   1.000
_cell.length_c   1.000
_cell.angle_alpha   90.00
_cell.angle_beta   90.00
_cell.angle_gamma   90.00
#
_symmetry.space_group_name_H-M   'P 1'
#
loop_
_entity.id
_entity.type
_entity.pdbx_description
1 polymer ?
#
loop_
_entity_poly.entity_id
_entity_poly.type
_entity_poly.pdbx_seq_one_letter_code
_entity_poly.pdbx_strand_id
1 'polypeptide(L)'
;MAPTMPRMAAFGLLLLGLPSITLAKPTGIQPRQNVPGDTPFVSFDACSDSQRQDIEKAWADVVTLAGVSKQFNPPGTIESRIFGDDINSSSGSIGAYAFSTEATIEKSTIVLCDPFWAPGQEFLGEIVDNLRKAPVGDRKNPNLMVGKGKILLHELTHLTALAEASTNDVIVIDQLLNDDSNVKAYGIKMVERLARNKNWRARTAKNADSYAWYATEKYFEGIFGTPNAAYEKRDGDEDDTSPDGPAPPAGPTKALNIILENKRHGVPNDKDFYDTMNWLFYSTNYGTASQCALNPALATHADVSIASLSIDALRDDHFPGGTYDVKTQDGDCQYKNDGTGNPGALWCGDQAHSCRAHPDRRTFTYCRDLDKSAQIQHVAVVVCEW
;
A
#
# COMPACT_ATOMS: atom_id res chain seq x y z
N MET A 1 -39.57 4.68 -0.14
CA MET A 1 -38.64 3.56 -0.40
C MET A 1 -37.33 3.95 0.25
N ALA A 2 -36.94 3.26 1.33
CA ALA A 2 -35.66 3.51 2.00
C ALA A 2 -34.53 2.82 1.21
N PRO A 3 -33.34 3.44 1.09
CA PRO A 3 -32.22 2.83 0.39
C PRO A 3 -31.63 1.70 1.23
N THR A 4 -31.49 0.54 0.61
CA THR A 4 -30.80 -0.64 1.13
C THR A 4 -29.30 -0.38 1.23
N MET A 5 -28.74 -0.42 2.44
CA MET A 5 -27.29 -0.42 2.66
C MET A 5 -26.65 -1.72 2.14
N PRO A 6 -25.40 -1.69 1.63
CA PRO A 6 -24.67 -2.89 1.25
C PRO A 6 -24.32 -3.72 2.49
N ARG A 7 -24.54 -5.04 2.41
CA ARG A 7 -24.36 -6.00 3.50
C ARG A 7 -22.87 -6.28 3.71
N MET A 8 -22.35 -5.94 4.89
CA MET A 8 -21.03 -6.37 5.38
C MET A 8 -21.14 -7.77 6.03
N ALA A 9 -20.10 -8.60 5.89
CA ALA A 9 -20.03 -9.95 6.49
C ALA A 9 -18.95 -10.00 7.59
N ALA A 10 -19.24 -10.64 8.72
CA ALA A 10 -18.44 -10.61 9.96
C ALA A 10 -18.45 -11.97 10.68
N PHE A 11 -17.40 -12.38 11.40
CA PHE A 11 -17.31 -13.72 12.02
C PHE A 11 -16.54 -13.80 13.33
N GLY A 12 -17.04 -14.46 14.37
CA GLY A 12 -16.33 -14.63 15.66
C GLY A 12 -15.46 -15.90 15.76
N LEU A 13 -14.36 -15.80 16.52
CA LEU A 13 -13.42 -16.88 16.89
C LEU A 13 -13.58 -17.27 18.39
N LEU A 14 -13.54 -18.56 18.74
CA LEU A 14 -13.45 -19.01 20.14
C LEU A 14 -12.76 -20.38 20.25
N LEU A 15 -11.60 -20.46 20.92
CA LEU A 15 -10.95 -21.74 21.27
C LEU A 15 -10.35 -21.69 22.68
N LEU A 16 -10.65 -22.71 23.50
CA LEU A 16 -10.13 -22.92 24.85
C LEU A 16 -9.43 -24.29 24.97
N GLY A 17 -8.29 -24.32 25.70
CA GLY A 17 -7.68 -25.49 26.34
C GLY A 17 -6.15 -25.53 26.17
N LEU A 18 -5.31 -25.65 27.22
CA LEU A 18 -5.37 -26.49 28.44
C LEU A 18 -4.46 -25.92 29.58
N PRO A 19 -4.45 -26.46 30.83
CA PRO A 19 -5.54 -26.90 31.71
C PRO A 19 -5.59 -26.17 33.09
N SER A 20 -6.78 -26.19 33.69
CA SER A 20 -7.12 -26.15 35.13
C SER A 20 -6.63 -25.02 36.04
N ILE A 21 -7.52 -24.05 36.33
CA ILE A 21 -8.04 -23.81 37.70
C ILE A 21 -9.53 -23.40 37.58
N THR A 22 -10.35 -23.95 38.47
CA THR A 22 -11.82 -23.86 38.56
C THR A 22 -12.38 -22.44 38.65
N LEU A 23 -13.32 -22.06 37.77
CA LEU A 23 -14.49 -21.24 38.11
C LEU A 23 -15.63 -21.37 37.06
N ALA A 24 -16.84 -21.01 37.48
CA ALA A 24 -18.11 -21.58 37.05
C ALA A 24 -18.56 -21.40 35.58
N LYS A 25 -19.38 -22.36 35.14
CA LYS A 25 -19.89 -22.63 33.79
C LYS A 25 -21.15 -21.81 33.45
N PRO A 26 -21.21 -21.07 32.33
CA PRO A 26 -22.46 -20.79 31.64
C PRO A 26 -22.82 -21.99 30.74
N THR A 27 -24.03 -22.49 30.92
CA THR A 27 -24.65 -23.55 30.11
C THR A 27 -24.96 -23.06 28.70
N GLY A 28 -24.52 -23.78 27.67
CA GLY A 28 -25.31 -23.88 26.44
C GLY A 28 -24.64 -23.82 25.06
N ILE A 29 -23.37 -24.20 24.87
CA ILE A 29 -22.87 -24.58 23.52
C ILE A 29 -21.90 -25.75 23.70
N GLN A 30 -22.16 -26.90 23.06
CA GLN A 30 -21.26 -28.05 23.15
C GLN A 30 -19.99 -27.81 22.30
N PRO A 31 -18.80 -28.13 22.83
CA PRO A 31 -17.54 -27.98 22.11
C PRO A 31 -17.41 -29.01 20.98
N ARG A 32 -17.08 -28.54 19.77
CA ARG A 32 -16.63 -29.40 18.65
C ARG A 32 -15.20 -29.88 18.97
N GLN A 33 -14.96 -31.18 18.84
CA GLN A 33 -13.61 -31.74 18.96
C GLN A 33 -12.80 -31.39 17.70
N ASN A 34 -11.58 -30.87 17.88
CA ASN A 34 -10.64 -30.54 16.81
C ASN A 34 -10.26 -31.79 15.99
N VAL A 35 -10.68 -31.82 14.73
CA VAL A 35 -10.20 -32.75 13.70
C VAL A 35 -9.12 -32.06 12.86
N PRO A 36 -8.00 -32.70 12.52
CA PRO A 36 -7.06 -32.17 11.55
C PRO A 36 -7.76 -31.86 10.21
N GLY A 37 -7.80 -30.58 9.83
CA GLY A 37 -8.62 -30.07 8.73
C GLY A 37 -9.74 -29.11 9.17
N ASP A 38 -9.96 -28.96 10.48
CA ASP A 38 -10.89 -27.98 11.03
C ASP A 38 -10.32 -26.56 10.99
N THR A 39 -11.18 -25.62 10.65
CA THR A 39 -10.89 -24.18 10.79
C THR A 39 -11.15 -23.73 12.23
N PRO A 40 -10.47 -22.68 12.73
CA PRO A 40 -10.73 -22.15 14.05
C PRO A 40 -12.02 -21.31 14.11
N PHE A 41 -12.74 -21.17 12.99
CA PHE A 41 -13.95 -20.35 12.88
C PHE A 41 -15.15 -21.08 13.48
N VAL A 42 -15.75 -20.51 14.51
CA VAL A 42 -16.88 -21.12 15.22
C VAL A 42 -18.24 -20.76 14.62
N SER A 43 -18.31 -19.69 13.81
CA SER A 43 -19.53 -19.28 13.13
C SER A 43 -19.26 -18.50 11.85
N PHE A 44 -20.25 -18.49 10.96
CA PHE A 44 -20.26 -17.67 9.75
C PHE A 44 -21.53 -16.81 9.69
N ASP A 45 -21.44 -15.49 9.81
CA ASP A 45 -22.56 -14.56 9.64
C ASP A 45 -22.59 -13.96 8.22
N ALA A 46 -23.80 -13.86 7.66
CA ALA A 46 -24.08 -13.31 6.34
C ALA A 46 -23.28 -13.88 5.14
N CYS A 47 -22.61 -15.03 5.28
CA CYS A 47 -21.86 -15.65 4.18
C CYS A 47 -22.55 -16.82 3.50
N SER A 48 -22.49 -16.78 2.16
CA SER A 48 -22.90 -17.88 1.29
C SER A 48 -22.02 -19.12 1.49
N ASP A 49 -22.50 -20.28 1.05
CA ASP A 49 -21.70 -21.52 1.09
C ASP A 49 -20.38 -21.39 0.33
N SER A 50 -20.39 -20.68 -0.80
CA SER A 50 -19.17 -20.40 -1.57
C SER A 50 -18.19 -19.52 -0.81
N GLN A 51 -18.68 -18.49 -0.10
CA GLN A 51 -17.82 -17.63 0.72
C GLN A 51 -17.22 -18.42 1.89
N ARG A 52 -17.99 -19.31 2.51
CA ARG A 52 -17.49 -20.20 3.58
C ARG A 52 -16.36 -21.10 3.07
N GLN A 53 -16.57 -21.78 1.94
CA GLN A 53 -15.56 -22.65 1.33
C GLN A 53 -14.28 -21.89 0.99
N ASP A 54 -14.41 -20.68 0.45
CA ASP A 54 -13.27 -19.80 0.16
C ASP A 54 -12.50 -19.43 1.43
N ILE A 55 -13.18 -19.12 2.54
CA ILE A 55 -12.54 -18.81 3.83
C ILE A 55 -11.82 -20.04 4.37
N GLU A 56 -12.44 -21.21 4.30
CA GLU A 56 -11.84 -22.47 4.77
C GLU A 56 -10.61 -22.84 3.94
N LYS A 57 -10.65 -22.63 2.62
CA LYS A 57 -9.49 -22.85 1.74
C LYS A 57 -8.40 -21.80 1.98
N ALA A 58 -8.76 -20.54 2.20
CA ALA A 58 -7.79 -19.49 2.57
C ALA A 58 -7.14 -19.77 3.93
N TRP A 59 -7.86 -20.39 4.88
CA TRP A 59 -7.28 -20.85 6.13
C TRP A 59 -6.22 -21.94 5.93
N ALA A 60 -6.44 -22.89 5.02
CA ALA A 60 -5.41 -23.86 4.68
C ALA A 60 -4.14 -23.20 4.10
N ASP A 61 -4.30 -22.13 3.32
CA ASP A 61 -3.18 -21.31 2.86
C ASP A 61 -2.48 -20.62 4.04
N VAL A 62 -3.23 -20.03 4.98
CA VAL A 62 -2.67 -19.43 6.21
C VAL A 62 -1.84 -20.42 7.01
N VAL A 63 -2.34 -21.64 7.23
CA VAL A 63 -1.61 -22.70 7.95
C VAL A 63 -0.29 -23.01 7.24
N THR A 64 -0.30 -23.03 5.90
CA THR A 64 0.90 -23.24 5.08
C THR A 64 1.89 -22.09 5.24
N LEU A 65 1.44 -20.83 5.08
CA LEU A 65 2.27 -19.63 5.19
C LEU A 65 2.89 -19.49 6.58
N ALA A 66 2.08 -19.64 7.63
CA ALA A 66 2.54 -19.60 9.03
C ALA A 66 3.47 -20.78 9.40
N GLY A 67 3.42 -21.87 8.64
CA GLY A 67 4.34 -23.00 8.82
C GLY A 67 5.76 -22.70 8.37
N VAL A 68 5.92 -21.99 7.24
CA VAL A 68 7.24 -21.69 6.65
C VAL A 68 7.97 -20.59 7.41
N SER A 69 7.24 -19.60 7.92
CA SER A 69 7.79 -18.47 8.67
C SER A 69 8.41 -18.82 10.02
N LYS A 70 8.17 -20.03 10.55
CA LYS A 70 8.87 -20.57 11.72
C LYS A 70 10.39 -20.70 11.51
N GLN A 71 10.85 -20.60 10.27
CA GLN A 71 12.27 -20.61 9.89
C GLN A 71 12.89 -19.21 9.90
N PHE A 72 12.45 -18.33 10.80
CA PHE A 72 13.00 -16.98 10.95
C PHE A 72 14.52 -17.06 11.21
N ASN A 73 15.32 -16.57 10.26
CA ASN A 73 16.78 -16.67 10.31
C ASN A 73 17.45 -15.30 10.11
N PRO A 74 17.66 -14.53 11.18
CA PRO A 74 18.43 -13.29 11.14
C PRO A 74 19.94 -13.61 11.06
N PRO A 75 20.73 -13.06 10.10
CA PRO A 75 20.37 -12.18 8.99
C PRO A 75 19.96 -12.93 7.71
N GLY A 76 18.71 -12.75 7.29
CA GLY A 76 18.23 -13.24 6.00
C GLY A 76 17.74 -12.08 5.13
N THR A 77 17.87 -12.23 3.80
CA THR A 77 17.56 -11.16 2.85
C THR A 77 16.10 -10.70 2.92
N ILE A 78 15.17 -11.61 3.23
CA ILE A 78 13.74 -11.29 3.34
C ILE A 78 13.45 -10.64 4.70
N GLU A 79 14.03 -11.18 5.76
CA GLU A 79 13.95 -10.68 7.13
C GLU A 79 14.38 -9.20 7.19
N SER A 80 15.56 -8.87 6.64
CA SER A 80 16.06 -7.50 6.62
C SER A 80 15.22 -6.55 5.75
N ARG A 81 14.62 -7.07 4.67
CA ARG A 81 13.83 -6.25 3.74
C ARG A 81 12.45 -5.91 4.28
N ILE A 82 11.87 -6.80 5.09
CA ILE A 82 10.51 -6.66 5.61
C ILE A 82 10.49 -6.04 7.01
N PHE A 83 11.52 -6.29 7.82
CA PHE A 83 11.59 -5.81 9.20
C PHE A 83 12.71 -4.79 9.47
N GLY A 84 13.64 -4.61 8.54
CA GLY A 84 14.79 -3.73 8.69
C GLY A 84 16.10 -4.49 8.93
N ASP A 85 17.22 -3.90 8.55
CA ASP A 85 18.56 -4.48 8.73
C ASP A 85 19.00 -4.57 10.20
N ASP A 86 18.40 -3.75 11.06
CA ASP A 86 18.61 -3.71 12.50
C ASP A 86 17.82 -4.77 13.27
N ILE A 87 17.04 -5.62 12.59
CA ILE A 87 16.24 -6.70 13.22
C ILE A 87 17.08 -7.67 14.07
N ASN A 88 18.38 -7.77 13.77
CA ASN A 88 19.33 -8.59 14.55
C ASN A 88 19.74 -7.92 15.88
N SER A 89 19.62 -6.59 15.95
CA SER A 89 20.01 -5.74 17.08
C SER A 89 18.81 -5.28 17.91
N SER A 90 17.61 -5.32 17.35
CA SER A 90 16.38 -5.07 18.09
C SER A 90 16.19 -6.18 19.12
N SER A 91 16.31 -5.84 20.40
CA SER A 91 15.95 -6.69 21.54
C SER A 91 14.44 -6.97 21.66
N GLY A 92 13.67 -6.64 20.61
CA GLY A 92 12.23 -6.84 20.54
C GLY A 92 11.92 -8.24 20.03
N SER A 93 11.06 -8.95 20.74
CA SER A 93 10.41 -10.16 20.25
C SER A 93 9.67 -9.83 18.95
N ILE A 94 10.06 -10.48 17.85
CA ILE A 94 9.22 -10.52 16.64
C ILE A 94 7.92 -11.20 17.02
N GLY A 95 6.80 -10.57 16.68
CA GLY A 95 5.47 -11.06 17.04
C GLY A 95 5.22 -12.47 16.50
N ALA A 96 4.58 -13.30 17.32
CA ALA A 96 4.05 -14.59 16.88
C ALA A 96 2.71 -14.39 16.14
N TYR A 97 2.19 -15.45 15.51
CA TYR A 97 0.86 -15.44 14.90
C TYR A 97 -0.24 -15.50 15.99
N ALA A 98 -1.21 -14.60 15.93
CA ALA A 98 -2.25 -14.45 16.96
C ALA A 98 -3.42 -15.44 16.82
N PHE A 99 -4.06 -15.76 17.96
CA PHE A 99 -5.33 -16.51 18.06
C PHE A 99 -6.22 -15.84 19.11
N SER A 100 -7.36 -15.24 18.77
CA SER A 100 -8.16 -14.51 19.79
C SER A 100 -8.59 -15.39 20.99
N THR A 101 -8.35 -14.90 22.21
CA THR A 101 -8.77 -15.49 23.48
C THR A 101 -9.92 -14.72 24.13
N GLU A 102 -10.33 -13.57 23.56
CA GLU A 102 -11.37 -12.73 24.13
C GLU A 102 -12.77 -13.27 23.85
N ALA A 103 -13.61 -13.26 24.90
CA ALA A 103 -14.98 -13.80 24.87
C ALA A 103 -15.99 -12.91 24.11
N THR A 104 -15.61 -11.68 23.75
CA THR A 104 -16.50 -10.76 23.02
C THR A 104 -16.32 -10.93 21.52
N ILE A 105 -17.43 -11.17 20.82
CA ILE A 105 -17.46 -11.43 19.37
C ILE A 105 -16.72 -10.32 18.60
N GLU A 106 -16.89 -9.06 18.99
CA GLU A 106 -16.38 -7.89 18.26
C GLU A 106 -14.85 -7.84 18.10
N LYS A 107 -14.09 -8.32 19.09
CA LYS A 107 -12.61 -8.35 19.05
C LYS A 107 -12.02 -9.66 18.53
N SER A 108 -12.88 -10.67 18.41
CA SER A 108 -12.55 -11.96 17.82
C SER A 108 -13.08 -12.08 16.40
N THR A 109 -13.39 -10.93 15.77
CA THR A 109 -14.09 -10.89 14.49
C THR A 109 -13.27 -10.36 13.33
N ILE A 110 -13.23 -11.16 12.25
CA ILE A 110 -12.68 -10.74 10.95
C ILE A 110 -13.83 -10.37 10.02
N VAL A 111 -13.71 -9.21 9.37
CA VAL A 111 -14.65 -8.70 8.38
C VAL A 111 -13.99 -8.76 7.00
N LEU A 112 -14.53 -9.58 6.10
CA LEU A 112 -13.98 -9.76 4.74
C LEU A 112 -14.78 -8.97 3.72
N CYS A 113 -14.16 -7.93 3.19
CA CYS A 113 -14.74 -7.02 2.19
C CYS A 113 -14.55 -7.52 0.75
N ASP A 114 -15.17 -6.84 -0.21
CA ASP A 114 -15.11 -7.13 -1.65
C ASP A 114 -13.71 -7.45 -2.21
N PRO A 115 -12.61 -6.79 -1.79
CA PRO A 115 -11.28 -7.13 -2.28
C PRO A 115 -10.87 -8.59 -2.01
N PHE A 116 -11.32 -9.22 -0.93
CA PHE A 116 -11.04 -10.63 -0.64
C PHE A 116 -11.73 -11.57 -1.65
N TRP A 117 -12.87 -11.14 -2.19
CA TRP A 117 -13.70 -11.89 -3.13
C TRP A 117 -13.39 -11.55 -4.60
N ALA A 118 -12.59 -10.51 -4.84
CA ALA A 118 -12.32 -10.00 -6.17
C ALA A 118 -11.45 -10.97 -7.01
N PRO A 119 -11.61 -10.95 -8.35
CA PRO A 119 -10.68 -11.62 -9.26
C PRO A 119 -9.23 -11.14 -9.04
N GLY A 120 -8.26 -12.04 -9.23
CA GLY A 120 -6.84 -11.76 -8.94
C GLY A 120 -6.45 -11.96 -7.47
N GLN A 121 -7.32 -12.58 -6.67
CA GLN A 121 -7.00 -13.09 -5.33
C GLN A 121 -7.11 -14.62 -5.34
N GLU A 122 -6.18 -15.27 -6.04
CA GLU A 122 -6.15 -16.72 -6.11
C GLU A 122 -5.73 -17.36 -4.77
N PHE A 123 -5.97 -18.66 -4.65
CA PHE A 123 -5.43 -19.45 -3.55
C PHE A 123 -3.95 -19.76 -3.77
N LEU A 124 -3.22 -20.02 -2.69
CA LEU A 124 -1.77 -20.17 -2.72
C LEU A 124 -1.29 -21.19 -3.77
N GLY A 125 -1.95 -22.35 -3.87
CA GLY A 125 -1.63 -23.37 -4.86
C GLY A 125 -1.85 -22.91 -6.31
N GLU A 126 -2.90 -22.14 -6.56
CA GLU A 126 -3.20 -21.58 -7.88
C GLU A 126 -2.16 -20.50 -8.28
N ILE A 127 -1.72 -19.68 -7.33
CA ILE A 127 -0.63 -18.71 -7.53
C ILE A 127 0.66 -19.43 -7.92
N VAL A 128 1.01 -20.51 -7.20
CA VAL A 128 2.20 -21.32 -7.52
C VAL A 128 2.11 -21.88 -8.93
N ASP A 129 0.96 -22.43 -9.33
CA ASP A 129 0.78 -22.98 -10.67
C ASP A 129 0.81 -21.92 -11.76
N ASN A 130 0.27 -20.72 -11.50
CA ASN A 130 0.33 -19.58 -12.40
C ASN A 130 1.78 -19.12 -12.59
N LEU A 131 2.55 -18.96 -11.50
CA LEU A 131 3.96 -18.55 -11.57
C LEU A 131 4.84 -19.60 -12.25
N ARG A 132 4.60 -20.90 -12.05
CA ARG A 132 5.32 -21.97 -12.78
C ARG A 132 5.17 -21.85 -14.29
N LYS A 133 4.00 -21.41 -14.76
CA LYS A 133 3.70 -21.18 -16.18
C LYS A 133 4.16 -19.81 -16.69
N ALA A 134 4.38 -18.85 -15.80
CA ALA A 134 4.82 -17.51 -16.13
C ALA A 134 6.29 -17.47 -16.62
N PRO A 135 6.69 -16.39 -17.33
CA PRO A 135 8.08 -16.08 -17.64
C PRO A 135 8.98 -16.16 -16.40
N VAL A 136 10.24 -16.56 -16.58
CA VAL A 136 11.19 -16.76 -15.46
C VAL A 136 11.37 -15.51 -14.61
N GLY A 137 11.34 -14.31 -15.22
CA GLY A 137 11.42 -13.04 -14.51
C GLY A 137 10.25 -12.77 -13.56
N ASP A 138 9.06 -13.29 -13.86
CA ASP A 138 7.84 -13.06 -13.08
C ASP A 138 7.76 -13.97 -11.84
N ARG A 139 8.45 -15.11 -11.85
CA ARG A 139 8.45 -16.09 -10.74
C ARG A 139 8.98 -15.53 -9.43
N LYS A 140 9.75 -14.44 -9.50
CA LYS A 140 10.33 -13.75 -8.36
C LYS A 140 9.69 -12.39 -8.11
N ASN A 141 8.64 -12.02 -8.84
CA ASN A 141 7.96 -10.75 -8.66
C ASN A 141 6.98 -10.85 -7.47
N PRO A 142 7.24 -10.18 -6.33
CA PRO A 142 6.38 -10.29 -5.15
C PRO A 142 4.97 -9.72 -5.39
N ASN A 143 4.77 -8.82 -6.36
CA ASN A 143 3.44 -8.30 -6.70
C ASN A 143 2.51 -9.39 -7.27
N LEU A 144 3.06 -10.50 -7.76
CA LEU A 144 2.31 -11.64 -8.28
C LEU A 144 2.15 -12.77 -7.23
N MET A 145 2.56 -12.53 -5.99
CA MET A 145 2.49 -13.51 -4.88
C MET A 145 1.33 -13.23 -3.91
N VAL A 146 0.41 -12.33 -4.29
CA VAL A 146 -0.72 -11.89 -3.47
C VAL A 146 -1.91 -12.83 -3.66
N GLY A 147 -2.57 -13.20 -2.57
CA GLY A 147 -3.79 -14.02 -2.61
C GLY A 147 -4.60 -14.01 -1.32
N LYS A 148 -5.70 -14.78 -1.32
CA LYS A 148 -6.63 -14.88 -0.18
C LYS A 148 -5.95 -15.29 1.12
N GLY A 149 -5.02 -16.24 1.07
CA GLY A 149 -4.25 -16.66 2.25
C GLY A 149 -3.44 -15.53 2.88
N LYS A 150 -2.81 -14.68 2.07
CA LYS A 150 -2.05 -13.50 2.54
C LYS A 150 -2.98 -12.46 3.16
N ILE A 151 -4.14 -12.20 2.56
CA ILE A 151 -5.14 -11.26 3.11
C ILE A 151 -5.67 -11.79 4.44
N LEU A 152 -6.07 -13.06 4.52
CA LEU A 152 -6.58 -13.62 5.76
C LEU A 152 -5.50 -13.62 6.86
N LEU A 153 -4.24 -13.91 6.51
CA LEU A 153 -3.12 -13.85 7.44
C LEU A 153 -2.91 -12.42 7.98
N HIS A 154 -3.05 -11.40 7.13
CA HIS A 154 -3.00 -10.01 7.56
C HIS A 154 -4.05 -9.72 8.65
N GLU A 155 -5.32 -10.03 8.38
CA GLU A 155 -6.40 -9.75 9.34
C GLU A 155 -6.24 -10.51 10.66
N LEU A 156 -5.76 -11.75 10.61
CA LEU A 156 -5.48 -12.55 11.79
C LEU A 156 -4.44 -11.91 12.71
N THR A 157 -3.48 -11.16 12.17
CA THR A 157 -2.43 -10.51 12.98
C THR A 157 -2.96 -9.36 13.84
N HIS A 158 -4.15 -8.82 13.55
CA HIS A 158 -4.79 -7.80 14.38
C HIS A 158 -5.47 -8.34 15.65
N LEU A 159 -5.72 -9.65 15.75
CA LEU A 159 -6.52 -10.22 16.84
C LEU A 159 -5.82 -10.09 18.21
N THR A 160 -6.59 -9.75 19.25
CA THR A 160 -6.11 -9.20 20.54
C THR A 160 -5.40 -10.17 21.48
N ALA A 161 -5.32 -11.47 21.20
CA ALA A 161 -4.72 -12.41 22.16
C ALA A 161 -3.22 -12.25 22.40
N LEU A 162 -2.52 -11.43 21.61
CA LEU A 162 -1.13 -11.05 21.86
C LEU A 162 -0.99 -9.77 22.71
N ALA A 163 -2.09 -9.06 22.98
CA ALA A 163 -2.11 -7.80 23.71
C ALA A 163 -2.35 -7.93 25.23
N GLU A 164 -2.62 -9.15 25.72
CA GLU A 164 -3.01 -9.38 27.12
C GLU A 164 -2.03 -10.26 27.93
N ALA A 165 -0.93 -10.75 27.35
CA ALA A 165 -0.02 -11.67 28.04
C ALA A 165 1.10 -10.98 28.83
N SER A 166 1.42 -9.72 28.55
CA SER A 166 2.36 -8.94 29.36
C SER A 166 2.14 -7.44 29.25
N THR A 167 2.50 -6.68 30.28
CA THR A 167 2.38 -5.21 30.29
C THR A 167 3.29 -4.48 29.28
N ASN A 168 3.89 -5.20 28.31
CA ASN A 168 4.83 -4.75 27.29
C ASN A 168 4.39 -5.14 25.85
N ASP A 169 3.12 -5.48 25.65
CA ASP A 169 2.67 -6.18 24.45
C ASP A 169 2.73 -5.37 23.14
N VAL A 170 3.17 -6.04 22.08
CA VAL A 170 3.29 -5.50 20.72
C VAL A 170 1.91 -5.54 20.06
N ILE A 171 1.20 -4.41 20.07
CA ILE A 171 -0.04 -4.27 19.31
C ILE A 171 0.29 -4.17 17.81
N VAL A 172 -0.14 -5.16 17.05
CA VAL A 172 0.01 -5.18 15.59
C VAL A 172 -1.21 -4.52 14.95
N ILE A 173 -0.96 -3.39 14.28
CA ILE A 173 -1.97 -2.58 13.60
C ILE A 173 -1.55 -2.32 12.15
N ASP A 174 -2.40 -1.66 11.39
CA ASP A 174 -1.99 -1.06 10.13
C ASP A 174 -1.14 0.17 10.40
N GLN A 175 0.17 0.03 10.26
CA GLN A 175 1.06 1.15 10.50
C GLN A 175 0.93 2.18 9.38
N LEU A 176 0.99 3.45 9.75
CA LEU A 176 1.21 4.53 8.79
C LEU A 176 2.67 4.52 8.36
N LEU A 177 2.93 4.95 7.13
CA LEU A 177 4.29 5.01 6.59
C LEU A 177 5.14 6.07 7.32
N ASN A 178 4.51 7.14 7.78
CA ASN A 178 5.09 8.17 8.64
C ASN A 178 3.97 8.82 9.47
N ASP A 179 4.33 9.65 10.45
CA ASP A 179 3.38 10.21 11.41
C ASP A 179 2.51 11.34 10.83
N ASP A 180 2.93 11.93 9.71
CA ASP A 180 2.26 13.06 9.05
C ASP A 180 1.39 12.63 7.84
N SER A 181 1.36 11.34 7.50
CA SER A 181 0.57 10.82 6.39
C SER A 181 -0.53 9.89 6.86
N ASN A 182 -1.69 9.97 6.19
CA ASN A 182 -2.76 8.98 6.33
C ASN A 182 -2.50 7.72 5.47
N VAL A 183 -1.26 7.51 5.02
CA VAL A 183 -0.92 6.42 4.10
C VAL A 183 -0.46 5.22 4.92
N LYS A 184 -1.27 4.16 4.91
CA LYS A 184 -0.93 2.88 5.54
C LYS A 184 0.18 2.16 4.78
N ALA A 185 1.01 1.41 5.51
CA ALA A 185 2.07 0.57 4.98
C ALA A 185 1.52 -0.75 4.39
N TYR A 186 0.59 -0.63 3.44
CA TYR A 186 -0.03 -1.74 2.72
C TYR A 186 0.70 -2.08 1.43
N GLY A 187 0.83 -3.37 1.16
CA GLY A 187 1.51 -3.90 -0.01
C GLY A 187 3.02 -3.97 0.18
N ILE A 188 3.66 -4.89 -0.55
CA ILE A 188 5.07 -5.23 -0.35
C ILE A 188 5.97 -4.00 -0.52
N LYS A 189 5.69 -3.15 -1.50
CA LYS A 189 6.46 -1.93 -1.73
C LYS A 189 6.46 -0.99 -0.52
N MET A 190 5.33 -0.85 0.18
CA MET A 190 5.21 0.03 1.34
C MET A 190 5.79 -0.62 2.60
N VAL A 191 5.67 -1.94 2.74
CA VAL A 191 6.34 -2.71 3.78
C VAL A 191 7.86 -2.58 3.69
N GLU A 192 8.43 -2.80 2.49
CA GLU A 192 9.87 -2.65 2.28
C GLU A 192 10.33 -1.20 2.48
N ARG A 193 9.51 -0.22 2.10
CA ARG A 193 9.79 1.20 2.33
C ARG A 193 9.81 1.54 3.83
N LEU A 194 8.85 1.03 4.60
CA LEU A 194 8.79 1.20 6.05
C LEU A 194 10.03 0.60 6.73
N ALA A 195 10.44 -0.60 6.30
CA ALA A 195 11.60 -1.32 6.83
C ALA A 195 12.94 -0.65 6.55
N ARG A 196 13.06 0.04 5.41
CA ARG A 196 14.27 0.77 5.05
C ARG A 196 14.43 2.08 5.80
N ASN A 197 13.33 2.69 6.26
CA ASN A 197 13.42 3.99 6.93
C ASN A 197 13.85 3.84 8.39
N LYS A 198 15.00 4.43 8.75
CA LYS A 198 15.58 4.30 10.09
C LYS A 198 14.73 4.87 11.22
N ASN A 199 13.94 5.90 10.94
CA ASN A 199 13.07 6.55 11.91
C ASN A 199 11.81 5.72 12.18
N TRP A 200 11.38 4.89 11.24
CA TRP A 200 10.08 4.20 11.29
C TRP A 200 10.18 2.68 11.27
N ARG A 201 11.32 2.08 10.93
CA ARG A 201 11.46 0.62 10.78
C ARG A 201 11.19 -0.17 12.05
N ALA A 202 11.37 0.41 13.23
CA ALA A 202 10.94 -0.19 14.49
C ALA A 202 9.42 -0.49 14.53
N ARG A 203 8.62 0.16 13.66
CA ARG A 203 7.18 -0.07 13.50
C ARG A 203 6.86 -1.27 12.63
N THR A 204 7.80 -1.82 11.85
CA THR A 204 7.55 -2.99 11.00
C THR A 204 7.09 -4.21 11.81
N ALA A 205 7.68 -4.43 13.00
CA ALA A 205 7.25 -5.45 13.95
C ALA A 205 5.83 -5.20 14.52
N LYS A 206 5.27 -4.01 14.31
CA LYS A 206 3.92 -3.61 14.72
C LYS A 206 2.98 -3.47 13.52
N ASN A 207 3.40 -3.87 12.32
CA ASN A 207 2.63 -3.76 11.08
C ASN A 207 2.10 -5.12 10.65
N ALA A 208 0.79 -5.25 10.52
CA ALA A 208 0.14 -6.51 10.10
C ALA A 208 0.66 -7.00 8.74
N ASP A 209 0.81 -6.09 7.79
CA ASP A 209 1.24 -6.42 6.44
C ASP A 209 2.70 -6.91 6.38
N SER A 210 3.56 -6.50 7.33
CA SER A 210 4.93 -7.02 7.42
C SER A 210 4.95 -8.53 7.69
N TYR A 211 4.12 -9.02 8.62
CA TYR A 211 4.03 -10.45 8.91
C TYR A 211 3.43 -11.26 7.74
N ALA A 212 2.39 -10.71 7.12
CA ALA A 212 1.73 -11.35 5.98
C ALA A 212 2.68 -11.47 4.78
N TRP A 213 3.43 -10.42 4.47
CA TRP A 213 4.43 -10.43 3.40
C TRP A 213 5.63 -11.31 3.73
N TYR A 214 6.10 -11.32 4.98
CA TYR A 214 7.19 -12.19 5.39
C TYR A 214 6.86 -13.66 5.14
N ALA A 215 5.71 -14.12 5.64
CA ALA A 215 5.28 -15.50 5.45
C ALA A 215 5.12 -15.85 3.95
N THR A 216 4.57 -14.91 3.17
CA THR A 216 4.38 -15.06 1.73
C THR A 216 5.72 -15.19 1.00
N GLU A 217 6.63 -14.24 1.16
CA GLU A 217 7.93 -14.26 0.47
C GLU A 217 8.78 -15.46 0.88
N LYS A 218 8.76 -15.88 2.16
CA LYS A 218 9.46 -17.09 2.62
C LYS A 218 8.91 -18.36 1.99
N TYR A 219 7.58 -18.47 1.84
CA TYR A 219 6.97 -19.60 1.15
C TYR A 219 7.45 -19.68 -0.30
N PHE A 220 7.41 -18.57 -1.03
CA PHE A 220 7.86 -18.53 -2.43
C PHE A 220 9.38 -18.65 -2.60
N GLU A 221 10.17 -18.20 -1.62
CA GLU A 221 11.62 -18.41 -1.58
C GLU A 221 11.98 -19.90 -1.67
N GLY A 222 11.26 -20.76 -0.94
CA GLY A 222 11.47 -22.20 -0.98
C GLY A 222 11.15 -22.85 -2.33
N ILE A 223 10.45 -22.16 -3.23
CA ILE A 223 9.99 -22.69 -4.53
C ILE A 223 10.76 -22.09 -5.70
N PHE A 224 10.91 -20.76 -5.72
CA PHE A 224 11.47 -20.00 -6.85
C PHE A 224 12.81 -19.32 -6.52
N GLY A 225 13.32 -19.49 -5.29
CA GLY A 225 14.44 -18.73 -4.74
C GLY A 225 14.00 -17.35 -4.26
N THR A 226 14.91 -16.59 -3.66
CA THR A 226 14.61 -15.30 -3.03
C THR A 226 13.88 -14.35 -4.00
N PRO A 227 12.65 -13.89 -3.64
CA PRO A 227 11.90 -12.91 -4.43
C PRO A 227 12.68 -11.60 -4.62
N ASN A 228 12.46 -10.93 -5.74
CA ASN A 228 13.04 -9.63 -6.06
C ASN A 228 12.50 -8.56 -5.10
N ALA A 229 13.28 -7.51 -4.83
CA ALA A 229 12.79 -6.37 -4.05
C ALA A 229 11.62 -5.71 -4.79
N ALA A 230 10.51 -5.47 -4.10
CA ALA A 230 9.42 -4.65 -4.62
C ALA A 230 9.73 -3.15 -4.54
N TYR A 231 10.63 -2.79 -3.63
CA TYR A 231 11.14 -1.45 -3.44
C TYR A 231 12.64 -1.42 -3.80
N GLU A 232 12.90 -0.92 -5.00
CA GLU A 232 14.23 -0.50 -5.41
C GLU A 232 14.42 0.96 -5.01
N LYS A 233 15.49 1.22 -4.26
CA LYS A 233 15.92 2.57 -3.87
C LYS A 233 16.14 3.37 -5.16
N ARG A 234 15.47 4.50 -5.34
CA ARG A 234 15.87 5.44 -6.40
C ARG A 234 17.13 6.16 -5.95
N ASP A 235 18.04 6.45 -6.88
CA ASP A 235 19.16 7.36 -6.61
C ASP A 235 18.59 8.69 -6.11
N GLY A 236 18.69 8.95 -4.79
CA GLY A 236 18.07 10.09 -4.13
C GLY A 236 17.08 9.77 -3.00
N ASP A 237 16.71 8.49 -2.78
CA ASP A 237 16.07 8.08 -1.51
C ASP A 237 17.13 8.10 -0.42
N GLU A 238 17.42 9.26 0.16
CA GLU A 238 18.39 9.35 1.24
C GLU A 238 17.93 8.47 2.41
N ASP A 239 18.84 7.61 2.82
CA ASP A 239 18.79 6.97 4.12
C ASP A 239 19.07 8.10 5.09
N ASP A 240 18.12 8.48 5.95
CA ASP A 240 18.21 9.60 6.90
C ASP A 240 19.20 9.30 8.04
N THR A 241 20.32 8.67 7.71
CA THR A 241 21.57 8.76 8.43
C THR A 241 22.43 9.79 7.76
N SER A 242 22.38 11.00 8.30
CA SER A 242 23.56 11.84 8.32
C SER A 242 24.61 11.17 9.22
N PRO A 243 25.78 10.83 8.67
CA PRO A 243 27.00 11.24 9.32
C PRO A 243 27.74 12.19 8.38
N ASP A 244 28.24 13.28 8.96
CA ASP A 244 29.07 14.30 8.33
C ASP A 244 29.86 13.79 7.12
N GLY A 245 29.43 14.21 5.93
CA GLY A 245 30.07 13.97 4.64
C GLY A 245 29.97 15.22 3.76
N PRO A 246 30.97 15.47 2.90
CA PRO A 246 31.28 16.81 2.39
C PRO A 246 30.16 17.41 1.54
N ALA A 247 30.06 18.75 1.61
CA ALA A 247 28.98 19.57 1.04
C ALA A 247 28.52 19.14 -0.38
N PRO A 248 27.20 19.03 -0.64
CA PRO A 248 26.68 18.64 -1.94
C PRO A 248 26.95 19.71 -3.02
N PRO A 249 26.97 19.32 -4.30
CA PRO A 249 27.31 20.22 -5.41
C PRO A 249 26.24 21.30 -5.60
N ALA A 250 26.65 22.44 -6.15
CA ALA A 250 25.84 23.66 -6.35
C ALA A 250 24.75 23.52 -7.44
N GLY A 251 23.88 22.52 -7.32
CA GLY A 251 22.72 22.29 -8.18
C GLY A 251 21.40 22.48 -7.44
N PRO A 252 20.27 22.56 -8.18
CA PRO A 252 18.95 22.63 -7.57
C PRO A 252 18.68 21.40 -6.71
N THR A 253 18.03 21.61 -5.57
CA THR A 253 17.68 20.55 -4.61
C THR A 253 16.18 20.31 -4.55
N LYS A 254 15.39 21.27 -5.05
CA LYS A 254 13.93 21.27 -5.00
C LYS A 254 13.37 21.37 -6.41
N ALA A 255 12.15 20.88 -6.58
CA ALA A 255 11.43 20.95 -7.83
C ALA A 255 9.92 21.08 -7.62
N LEU A 256 9.27 21.74 -8.56
CA LEU A 256 7.83 21.77 -8.72
C LEU A 256 7.49 21.07 -10.03
N ASN A 257 6.81 19.95 -9.95
CA ASN A 257 6.30 19.24 -11.11
C ASN A 257 4.84 19.60 -11.34
N ILE A 258 4.48 19.92 -12.57
CA ILE A 258 3.10 20.16 -12.98
C ILE A 258 2.67 19.10 -13.98
N ILE A 259 1.63 18.35 -13.61
CA ILE A 259 1.07 17.24 -14.37
C ILE A 259 -0.30 17.64 -14.92
N LEU A 260 -0.57 17.32 -16.18
CA LEU A 260 -1.91 17.31 -16.73
C LEU A 260 -2.52 15.92 -16.47
N GLU A 261 -3.57 15.88 -15.65
CA GLU A 261 -4.40 14.71 -15.43
C GLU A 261 -5.60 14.74 -16.38
N ASN A 262 -5.89 13.63 -17.04
CA ASN A 262 -7.17 13.38 -17.69
C ASN A 262 -7.83 12.15 -17.05
N LYS A 263 -8.98 12.36 -16.41
CA LYS A 263 -9.85 11.31 -15.87
C LYS A 263 -10.96 11.04 -16.85
N ARG A 264 -10.87 9.87 -17.48
CA ARG A 264 -11.88 9.39 -18.44
C ARG A 264 -12.90 8.53 -17.73
N HIS A 265 -14.16 8.95 -17.77
CA HIS A 265 -15.29 8.23 -17.23
C HIS A 265 -16.13 7.61 -18.35
N GLY A 266 -16.63 6.39 -18.10
CA GLY A 266 -17.49 5.67 -19.02
C GLY A 266 -16.74 5.00 -20.19
N VAL A 267 -17.51 4.44 -21.12
CA VAL A 267 -17.00 3.77 -22.33
C VAL A 267 -16.99 4.77 -23.48
N PRO A 268 -15.92 4.85 -24.30
CA PRO A 268 -15.90 5.74 -25.46
C PRO A 268 -17.13 5.52 -26.37
N ASN A 269 -17.77 6.62 -26.76
CA ASN A 269 -19.03 6.69 -27.55
C ASN A 269 -20.33 6.35 -26.78
N ASP A 270 -20.28 6.16 -25.46
CA ASP A 270 -21.47 6.12 -24.61
C ASP A 270 -21.95 7.56 -24.31
N LYS A 271 -23.25 7.73 -24.05
CA LYS A 271 -23.86 9.01 -23.63
C LYS A 271 -23.34 9.51 -22.28
N ASP A 272 -22.82 8.59 -21.47
CA ASP A 272 -22.28 8.86 -20.13
C ASP A 272 -20.75 9.03 -20.17
N PHE A 273 -20.15 9.09 -21.36
CA PHE A 273 -18.73 9.36 -21.56
C PHE A 273 -18.41 10.84 -21.34
N TYR A 274 -17.47 11.11 -20.41
CA TYR A 274 -16.90 12.44 -20.23
C TYR A 274 -15.46 12.36 -19.74
N ASP A 275 -14.66 13.35 -20.12
CA ASP A 275 -13.29 13.54 -19.67
C ASP A 275 -13.27 14.73 -18.70
N THR A 276 -12.63 14.56 -17.53
CA THR A 276 -12.33 15.64 -16.58
C THR A 276 -10.83 15.88 -16.56
N MET A 277 -10.40 17.11 -16.79
CA MET A 277 -8.97 17.44 -16.88
C MET A 277 -8.55 18.41 -15.78
N ASN A 278 -7.40 18.13 -15.15
CA ASN A 278 -6.85 18.93 -14.06
C ASN A 278 -5.36 19.20 -14.24
N TRP A 279 -4.93 20.39 -13.87
CA TRP A 279 -3.53 20.68 -13.55
C TRP A 279 -3.25 20.25 -12.12
N LEU A 280 -2.23 19.42 -11.94
CA LEU A 280 -1.81 18.89 -10.66
C LEU A 280 -0.40 19.39 -10.33
N PHE A 281 -0.22 20.01 -9.18
CA PHE A 281 1.05 20.63 -8.77
C PHE A 281 1.67 19.82 -7.63
N TYR A 282 2.92 19.42 -7.79
CA TYR A 282 3.66 18.61 -6.81
C TYR A 282 4.97 19.29 -6.44
N SER A 283 5.12 19.68 -5.18
CA SER A 283 6.42 20.11 -4.66
C SER A 283 7.22 18.90 -4.21
N THR A 284 8.37 18.68 -4.84
CA THR A 284 9.17 17.45 -4.74
C THR A 284 10.66 17.78 -4.69
N ASN A 285 11.51 16.83 -4.30
CA ASN A 285 12.95 17.03 -4.41
C ASN A 285 13.37 16.98 -5.88
N TYR A 286 14.45 17.67 -6.23
CA TYR A 286 15.03 17.63 -7.57
C TYR A 286 15.18 16.18 -8.08
N GLY A 287 14.84 15.94 -9.35
CA GLY A 287 14.89 14.62 -9.97
C GLY A 287 13.74 13.66 -9.61
N THR A 288 12.78 14.08 -8.78
CA THR A 288 11.62 13.24 -8.43
C THR A 288 10.55 13.31 -9.51
N ALA A 289 10.09 12.17 -10.04
CA ALA A 289 8.95 12.09 -10.94
C ALA A 289 7.61 12.07 -10.18
N SER A 290 6.58 12.73 -10.71
CA SER A 290 5.24 12.86 -10.06
C SER A 290 4.08 12.21 -10.81
N GLN A 291 4.32 11.59 -11.97
CA GLN A 291 3.27 10.85 -12.69
C GLN A 291 2.81 9.63 -11.88
N CYS A 292 1.49 9.40 -11.83
CA CYS A 292 0.84 8.34 -11.05
C CYS A 292 1.23 8.30 -9.56
N ALA A 293 1.76 9.39 -9.02
CA ALA A 293 2.25 9.45 -7.65
C ALA A 293 1.13 9.87 -6.69
N LEU A 294 0.95 9.08 -5.63
CA LEU A 294 0.14 9.46 -4.46
C LEU A 294 0.96 10.28 -3.45
N ASN A 295 2.28 10.32 -3.62
CA ASN A 295 3.22 11.04 -2.75
C ASN A 295 4.37 11.67 -3.58
N PRO A 296 4.81 12.90 -3.27
CA PRO A 296 4.28 13.77 -2.21
C PRO A 296 2.84 14.20 -2.48
N ALA A 297 2.15 14.64 -1.43
CA ALA A 297 0.79 15.13 -1.56
C ALA A 297 0.73 16.28 -2.58
N LEU A 298 -0.41 16.41 -3.26
CA LEU A 298 -0.67 17.53 -4.15
C LEU A 298 -0.50 18.84 -3.38
N ALA A 299 0.39 19.70 -3.87
CA ALA A 299 0.56 21.04 -3.34
C ALA A 299 -0.68 21.89 -3.66
N THR A 300 -1.23 21.73 -4.86
CA THR A 300 -2.52 22.27 -5.29
C THR A 300 -3.01 21.57 -6.55
N HIS A 301 -4.25 21.83 -6.97
CA HIS A 301 -4.77 21.45 -8.27
C HIS A 301 -5.67 22.55 -8.84
N ALA A 302 -5.87 22.55 -10.16
CA ALA A 302 -6.78 23.46 -10.82
C ALA A 302 -7.49 22.78 -12.01
N ASP A 303 -8.79 22.99 -12.10
CA ASP A 303 -9.60 22.48 -13.21
C ASP A 303 -9.15 23.13 -14.53
N VAL A 304 -9.09 22.33 -15.59
CA VAL A 304 -8.87 22.83 -16.94
C VAL A 304 -10.22 23.23 -17.53
N SER A 305 -10.39 24.49 -17.94
CA SER A 305 -11.62 24.91 -18.63
C SER A 305 -11.62 24.40 -20.07
N ILE A 306 -12.28 23.26 -20.29
CA ILE A 306 -12.19 22.48 -21.55
C ILE A 306 -13.25 22.88 -22.58
N ALA A 307 -13.60 24.17 -22.73
CA ALA A 307 -14.64 24.54 -23.69
C ALA A 307 -14.27 24.26 -25.17
N SER A 308 -13.05 23.83 -25.50
CA SER A 308 -12.68 23.57 -26.91
C SER A 308 -11.44 22.70 -27.22
N LEU A 309 -10.71 22.11 -26.25
CA LEU A 309 -9.43 21.46 -26.53
C LEU A 309 -9.40 19.95 -26.19
N SER A 310 -8.84 19.14 -27.09
CA SER A 310 -8.51 17.73 -26.83
C SER A 310 -7.21 17.62 -26.01
N ILE A 311 -7.01 16.47 -25.34
CA ILE A 311 -5.77 16.22 -24.58
C ILE A 311 -4.52 16.33 -25.46
N ASP A 312 -4.60 15.92 -26.73
CA ASP A 312 -3.50 16.04 -27.68
C ASP A 312 -3.17 17.50 -27.99
N ALA A 313 -4.18 18.36 -28.13
CA ALA A 313 -3.98 19.80 -28.36
C ALA A 313 -3.39 20.51 -27.13
N LEU A 314 -3.76 20.07 -25.91
CA LEU A 314 -3.21 20.62 -24.67
C LEU A 314 -1.76 20.21 -24.45
N ARG A 315 -1.41 18.99 -24.82
CA ARG A 315 -0.07 18.44 -24.64
C ARG A 315 0.99 19.13 -25.51
N ASP A 316 0.61 19.46 -26.74
CA ASP A 316 1.58 19.85 -27.75
C ASP A 316 2.01 21.31 -27.61
N ASP A 317 1.11 22.24 -27.24
CA ASP A 317 1.42 23.68 -27.19
C ASP A 317 0.87 24.46 -25.97
N HIS A 318 0.20 23.80 -25.02
CA HIS A 318 -0.40 24.51 -23.88
C HIS A 318 0.35 24.25 -22.56
N PHE A 319 0.47 25.31 -21.78
CA PHE A 319 0.97 25.30 -20.41
C PHE A 319 -0.12 25.84 -19.47
N PRO A 320 -0.08 25.53 -18.16
CA PRO A 320 -1.07 26.01 -17.21
C PRO A 320 -1.05 27.55 -17.12
N GLY A 321 -1.97 28.23 -17.79
CA GLY A 321 -2.08 29.68 -17.78
C GLY A 321 -2.82 30.18 -16.53
N GLY A 322 -2.22 31.12 -15.81
CA GLY A 322 -2.81 31.71 -14.61
C GLY A 322 -1.79 31.99 -13.50
N THR A 323 -2.32 32.29 -12.32
CA THR A 323 -1.55 32.37 -11.07
C THR A 323 -2.13 31.35 -10.11
N TYR A 324 -1.28 30.48 -9.58
CA TYR A 324 -1.67 29.38 -8.71
C TYR A 324 -0.84 29.43 -7.44
N ASP A 325 -1.51 29.46 -6.29
CA ASP A 325 -0.85 29.37 -5.00
C ASP A 325 -0.41 27.91 -4.76
N VAL A 326 0.89 27.70 -4.55
CA VAL A 326 1.52 26.39 -4.41
C VAL A 326 2.28 26.35 -3.10
N LYS A 327 1.94 25.39 -2.24
CA LYS A 327 2.74 25.08 -1.05
C LYS A 327 3.97 24.29 -1.44
N THR A 328 5.14 24.89 -1.25
CA THR A 328 6.43 24.28 -1.58
C THR A 328 7.25 23.96 -0.33
N GLN A 329 8.42 23.35 -0.52
CA GLN A 329 9.38 23.16 0.57
C GLN A 329 9.92 24.48 1.14
N ASP A 330 9.77 25.60 0.42
CA ASP A 330 10.14 26.95 0.89
C ASP A 330 8.94 27.74 1.43
N GLY A 331 7.80 27.07 1.61
CA GLY A 331 6.56 27.67 2.09
C GLY A 331 5.64 28.08 0.94
N ASP A 332 4.88 29.15 1.15
CA ASP A 332 3.86 29.60 0.20
C ASP A 332 4.50 30.31 -1.00
N CYS A 333 4.35 29.73 -2.18
CA CYS A 333 4.84 30.26 -3.45
C CYS A 333 3.69 30.39 -4.46
N GLN A 334 3.99 31.00 -5.62
CA GLN A 334 3.03 31.16 -6.70
C GLN A 334 3.62 30.73 -8.04
N TYR A 335 3.00 29.75 -8.69
CA TYR A 335 3.28 29.47 -10.09
C TYR A 335 2.53 30.47 -10.97
N LYS A 336 3.23 31.12 -11.91
CA LYS A 336 2.69 32.16 -12.78
C LYS A 336 3.06 31.88 -14.23
N ASN A 337 2.06 31.92 -15.11
CA ASN A 337 2.24 31.77 -16.56
C ASN A 337 1.12 32.49 -17.30
N ASP A 338 1.42 33.03 -18.49
CA ASP A 338 0.42 33.61 -19.39
C ASP A 338 -0.35 32.55 -20.22
N GLY A 339 0.09 31.29 -20.16
CA GLY A 339 -0.54 30.16 -20.85
C GLY A 339 -0.12 30.01 -22.31
N THR A 340 0.83 30.80 -22.81
CA THR A 340 1.21 30.84 -24.23
C THR A 340 2.70 30.59 -24.45
N GLY A 341 3.04 29.44 -25.05
CA GLY A 341 4.36 29.16 -25.61
C GLY A 341 5.54 29.11 -24.62
N ASN A 342 5.32 29.34 -23.33
CA ASN A 342 6.35 29.29 -22.29
C ASN A 342 5.90 28.50 -21.05
N PRO A 343 6.83 27.87 -20.31
CA PRO A 343 6.50 27.01 -19.17
C PRO A 343 6.22 27.77 -17.87
N GLY A 344 6.26 29.11 -17.86
CA GLY A 344 6.05 29.93 -16.67
C GLY A 344 7.23 29.99 -15.69
N ALA A 345 6.96 30.50 -14.49
CA ALA A 345 7.92 30.61 -13.40
C ALA A 345 7.24 30.41 -12.03
N LEU A 346 7.98 29.87 -11.06
CA LEU A 346 7.59 29.77 -9.67
C LEU A 346 8.16 30.97 -8.87
N TRP A 347 7.33 31.63 -8.08
CA TRP A 347 7.68 32.81 -7.30
C TRP A 347 7.54 32.51 -5.82
N CYS A 348 8.64 32.52 -5.08
CA CYS A 348 8.67 32.35 -3.63
C CYS A 348 9.10 33.67 -2.99
N GLY A 349 8.13 34.51 -2.59
CA GLY A 349 8.37 35.91 -2.25
C GLY A 349 8.85 36.71 -3.47
N ASP A 350 9.99 37.40 -3.35
CA ASP A 350 10.60 38.18 -4.43
C ASP A 350 11.51 37.34 -5.35
N GLN A 351 11.73 36.06 -5.02
CA GLN A 351 12.59 35.17 -5.79
C GLN A 351 11.80 34.43 -6.88
N ALA A 352 12.25 34.56 -8.12
CA ALA A 352 11.68 33.87 -9.27
C ALA A 352 12.57 32.68 -9.69
N HIS A 353 11.95 31.52 -9.86
CA HIS A 353 12.56 30.30 -10.37
C HIS A 353 11.94 29.98 -11.73
N SER A 354 12.76 30.01 -12.78
CA SER A 354 12.30 29.72 -14.14
C SER A 354 11.89 28.25 -14.27
N CYS A 355 10.78 28.00 -14.95
CA CYS A 355 10.34 26.65 -15.26
C CYS A 355 10.69 26.30 -16.70
N ARG A 356 10.85 24.99 -16.95
CA ARG A 356 11.08 24.42 -18.27
C ARG A 356 9.98 23.43 -18.62
N ALA A 357 9.81 23.19 -19.92
CA ALA A 357 8.98 22.09 -20.38
C ALA A 357 9.59 20.76 -19.92
N HIS A 358 8.75 19.86 -19.41
CA HIS A 358 9.20 18.52 -19.06
C HIS A 358 9.58 17.74 -20.33
N PRO A 359 10.69 16.98 -20.34
CA PRO A 359 11.14 16.24 -21.52
C PRO A 359 10.07 15.26 -22.05
N ASP A 360 9.34 14.65 -21.11
CA ASP A 360 8.30 13.67 -21.41
C ASP A 360 6.94 14.28 -21.72
N ARG A 361 6.85 15.60 -21.96
CA ARG A 361 5.55 16.25 -22.16
C ARG A 361 4.74 15.69 -23.31
N ARG A 362 5.36 14.99 -24.27
CA ARG A 362 4.68 14.37 -25.41
C ARG A 362 4.21 12.94 -25.15
N THR A 363 4.50 12.40 -23.97
CA THR A 363 4.14 11.04 -23.57
C THR A 363 3.13 11.07 -22.44
N PHE A 364 2.25 10.06 -22.38
CA PHE A 364 1.30 9.90 -21.28
C PHE A 364 1.56 8.57 -20.56
N THR A 365 1.23 8.55 -19.28
CA THR A 365 1.27 7.36 -18.43
C THR A 365 -0.13 7.02 -17.97
N TYR A 366 -0.53 5.75 -18.08
CA TYR A 366 -1.78 5.26 -17.52
C TYR A 366 -1.63 4.92 -16.04
N CYS A 367 -2.42 5.57 -15.20
CA CYS A 367 -2.39 5.38 -13.75
C CYS A 367 -3.54 4.48 -13.31
N ARG A 368 -3.34 3.16 -13.42
CA ARG A 368 -4.39 2.15 -13.16
C ARG A 368 -4.80 2.05 -11.69
N ASP A 369 -3.95 2.54 -10.78
CA ASP A 369 -4.13 2.35 -9.34
C ASP A 369 -4.65 3.60 -8.61
N LEU A 370 -4.90 4.70 -9.34
CA LEU A 370 -5.36 5.97 -8.75
C LEU A 370 -6.88 6.05 -8.60
N ASP A 371 -7.64 5.45 -9.51
CA ASP A 371 -9.09 5.37 -9.44
C ASP A 371 -9.56 4.12 -10.19
N LYS A 372 -10.30 3.24 -9.50
CA LYS A 372 -10.81 2.00 -10.11
C LYS A 372 -12.02 2.23 -11.02
N SER A 373 -12.62 3.43 -10.95
CA SER A 373 -13.83 3.81 -11.68
C SER A 373 -13.56 4.68 -12.92
N ALA A 374 -12.31 5.09 -13.11
CA ALA A 374 -11.90 5.97 -14.21
C ALA A 374 -10.58 5.52 -14.83
N GLN A 375 -10.42 5.71 -16.13
CA GLN A 375 -9.12 5.56 -16.76
C GLN A 375 -8.36 6.88 -16.60
N ILE A 376 -7.29 6.86 -15.79
CA ILE A 376 -6.49 8.06 -15.51
C ILE A 376 -5.25 8.09 -16.39
N GLN A 377 -5.05 9.21 -17.09
CA GLN A 377 -3.85 9.52 -17.87
C GLN A 377 -3.12 10.71 -17.26
N HIS A 378 -1.82 10.57 -16.99
CA HIS A 378 -0.96 11.67 -16.54
C HIS A 378 0.06 12.02 -17.62
N VAL A 379 0.25 13.32 -17.84
CA VAL A 379 1.31 13.88 -18.68
C VAL A 379 2.11 14.86 -17.83
N ALA A 380 3.42 14.69 -17.71
CA ALA A 380 4.25 15.71 -17.07
C ALA A 380 4.52 16.86 -18.04
N VAL A 381 4.13 18.08 -17.67
CA VAL A 381 4.12 19.22 -18.61
C VAL A 381 5.21 20.24 -18.27
N VAL A 382 5.35 20.60 -16.99
CA VAL A 382 6.28 21.63 -16.53
C VAL A 382 7.09 21.11 -15.35
N VAL A 383 8.35 21.52 -15.30
CA VAL A 383 9.19 21.39 -14.11
C VAL A 383 9.90 22.71 -13.80
N CYS A 384 9.87 23.15 -12.55
CA CYS A 384 10.65 24.28 -12.04
C CYS A 384 11.65 23.72 -11.03
N GLU A 385 12.94 24.01 -11.15
CA GLU A 385 14.00 23.42 -10.32
C GLU A 385 14.81 24.54 -9.65
N TRP A 386 15.04 24.47 -8.35
CA TRP A 386 15.75 25.51 -7.61
C TRP A 386 16.55 25.05 -6.40
#